data_AF-A0A9X1T2T6-F1
#
_entry.id   AF-A0A9X1T2T6-F1
#
_cell.length_a   1.000
_cell.length_b   1.000
_cell.length_c   1.000
_cell.angle_alpha   90.00
_cell.angle_beta   90.00
_cell.angle_gamma   90.00
#
_symmetry.space_group_name_H-M   'P 1'
#
loop_
_entity.id
_entity.type
_entity.pdbx_description
1 polymer ?
#
loop_
_entity_poly.entity_id
_entity_poly.type
_entity_poly.pdbx_seq_one_letter_code
_entity_poly.pdbx_strand_id
1 'polypeptide(L)'
;MQQAMPRETTGATEGCRTPPLWWEAAGALMRAPAEPAAGEDDRDRLADAACRLAQEIAALGFDVPVAEIRRPSRAESRACDARHAAMYLANTTFGISLTRIGTAFGRERTSIAHAIRRVEDRRDDAACNLMLERLEALAITACRAIDTGIAVKLSSKVRR
;
A
#
# COMPACT_ATOMS: atom_id res chain seq x y z
N MET A 1 -22.72 39.27 37.84
CA MET A 1 -22.41 39.50 36.41
C MET A 1 -22.51 38.18 35.69
N GLN A 2 -23.53 38.01 34.86
CA GLN A 2 -23.82 36.81 34.10
C GLN A 2 -23.89 37.21 32.63
N GLN A 3 -22.90 36.82 31.82
CA GLN A 3 -22.92 36.81 30.35
C GLN A 3 -21.94 35.70 29.94
N ALA A 4 -22.42 34.51 29.57
CA ALA A 4 -22.89 34.11 28.24
C ALA A 4 -21.72 33.73 27.30
N MET A 5 -21.55 32.43 27.10
CA MET A 5 -20.74 31.83 26.03
C MET A 5 -21.38 32.14 24.67
N PRO A 6 -20.62 32.54 23.63
CA PRO A 6 -21.00 32.22 22.28
C PRO A 6 -20.50 30.81 21.95
N ARG A 7 -21.45 29.93 21.63
CA ARG A 7 -21.17 28.71 20.87
C ARG A 7 -20.94 29.12 19.43
N GLU A 8 -19.73 28.96 18.94
CA GLU A 8 -19.48 28.92 17.50
C GLU A 8 -19.67 27.47 17.01
N THR A 9 -20.82 27.24 16.41
CA THR A 9 -21.02 26.17 15.44
C THR A 9 -20.78 26.71 14.04
N THR A 10 -20.15 25.86 13.21
CA THR A 10 -20.28 25.78 11.75
C THR A 10 -19.16 26.41 10.92
N GLY A 11 -18.55 25.55 10.10
CA GLY A 11 -18.19 25.91 8.74
C GLY A 11 -16.72 25.74 8.40
N ALA A 12 -16.41 24.65 7.70
CA ALA A 12 -15.75 24.67 6.38
C ALA A 12 -14.84 23.46 6.21
N THR A 13 -15.37 22.50 5.45
CA THR A 13 -14.62 21.61 4.56
C THR A 13 -13.64 22.42 3.72
N GLU A 14 -12.37 22.51 4.10
CA GLU A 14 -11.36 23.10 3.24
C GLU A 14 -10.05 22.31 3.33
N GLY A 15 -9.58 21.92 2.16
CA GLY A 15 -8.37 21.13 2.00
C GLY A 15 -8.52 20.00 0.99
N CYS A 16 -9.18 20.25 -0.15
CA CYS A 16 -8.87 19.53 -1.37
C CYS A 16 -7.41 19.88 -1.74
N ARG A 17 -6.47 19.27 -1.02
CA ARG A 17 -5.03 19.54 -1.13
C ARG A 17 -4.60 18.92 -2.45
N THR A 18 -4.22 19.80 -3.38
CA THR A 18 -3.78 19.44 -4.72
C THR A 18 -2.79 18.27 -4.64
N PRO A 19 -3.00 17.20 -5.42
CA PRO A 19 -2.06 16.09 -5.43
C PRO A 19 -0.66 16.60 -5.84
N PRO A 20 0.42 15.98 -5.34
CA PRO A 20 1.76 16.47 -5.57
C PRO A 20 2.12 16.32 -7.06
N LEU A 21 2.97 17.18 -7.62
CA LEU A 21 3.21 17.31 -9.06
C LEU A 21 3.63 15.99 -9.77
N TRP A 22 4.14 15.01 -9.05
CA TRP A 22 4.46 13.68 -9.59
C TRP A 22 3.23 12.77 -9.83
N TRP A 23 2.05 13.09 -9.27
CA TRP A 23 0.76 12.42 -9.55
C TRP A 23 0.27 12.67 -10.98
N GLU A 24 0.47 13.88 -11.50
CA GLU A 24 0.10 14.22 -12.88
C GLU A 24 1.09 13.61 -13.87
N ALA A 25 2.39 13.61 -13.53
CA ALA A 25 3.44 12.98 -14.32
C ALA A 25 3.28 11.44 -14.41
N ALA A 26 2.88 10.77 -13.32
CA ALA A 26 2.59 9.34 -13.33
C ALA A 26 1.33 8.99 -14.16
N GLY A 27 0.35 9.90 -14.24
CA GLY A 27 -0.87 9.73 -15.04
C GLY A 27 -0.65 9.88 -16.54
N ALA A 28 0.32 10.70 -16.96
CA ALA A 28 0.64 10.95 -18.36
C ALA A 28 1.51 9.85 -18.99
N LEU A 29 2.35 9.17 -18.21
CA LEU A 29 3.16 8.04 -18.70
C LEU A 29 2.42 6.69 -18.74
N MET A 30 1.31 6.53 -17.99
CA MET A 30 0.61 5.25 -17.81
C MET A 30 -0.75 5.14 -18.53
N ARG A 31 -0.91 5.74 -19.72
CA ARG A 31 -2.08 5.46 -20.58
C ARG A 31 -1.66 5.05 -21.99
N ALA A 32 -1.14 3.81 -22.08
CA ALA A 32 -1.24 3.06 -23.32
C ALA A 32 -2.67 2.48 -23.45
N PRO A 33 -3.29 2.50 -24.65
CA PRO A 33 -4.57 1.82 -24.86
C PRO A 33 -4.35 0.31 -24.79
N ALA A 34 -5.05 -0.37 -23.87
CA ALA A 34 -4.97 -1.82 -23.73
C ALA A 34 -6.03 -2.47 -24.64
N GLU A 35 -5.56 -3.14 -25.69
CA GLU A 35 -6.36 -4.17 -26.38
C GLU A 35 -6.42 -5.44 -25.49
N PRO A 36 -7.58 -6.11 -25.34
CA PRO A 36 -7.70 -7.23 -24.41
C PRO A 36 -7.58 -8.58 -25.12
N ALA A 37 -6.74 -9.49 -24.60
CA ALA A 37 -6.92 -10.95 -24.69
C ALA A 37 -5.78 -11.73 -23.99
N ALA A 38 -6.14 -12.70 -23.15
CA ALA A 38 -5.32 -13.79 -22.55
C ALA A 38 -4.18 -13.42 -21.57
N GLY A 39 -3.44 -12.32 -21.76
CA GLY A 39 -2.32 -11.93 -20.87
C GLY A 39 -2.71 -11.01 -19.69
N GLU A 40 -3.98 -10.62 -19.60
CA GLU A 40 -4.49 -9.74 -18.55
C GLU A 40 -4.71 -10.49 -17.22
N ASP A 41 -5.27 -11.71 -17.30
CA ASP A 41 -5.46 -12.59 -16.15
C ASP A 41 -4.13 -12.92 -15.43
N ASP A 42 -3.06 -13.17 -16.17
CA ASP A 42 -1.76 -13.50 -15.56
C ASP A 42 -1.10 -12.29 -14.90
N ARG A 43 -1.23 -11.09 -15.50
CA ARG A 43 -0.78 -9.83 -14.90
C ARG A 43 -1.58 -9.51 -13.64
N ASP A 44 -2.89 -9.74 -13.66
CA ASP A 44 -3.77 -9.56 -12.53
C ASP A 44 -3.46 -10.53 -11.38
N ARG A 45 -3.21 -11.81 -11.69
CA ARG A 45 -2.76 -12.81 -10.72
C ARG A 45 -1.40 -12.44 -10.11
N LEU A 46 -0.47 -11.97 -10.93
CA LEU A 46 0.84 -11.51 -10.45
C LEU A 46 0.69 -10.29 -9.54
N ALA A 47 -0.16 -9.34 -9.91
CA ALA A 47 -0.45 -8.17 -9.08
C ALA A 47 -1.10 -8.56 -7.75
N ASP A 48 -2.03 -9.53 -7.75
CA ASP A 48 -2.63 -10.06 -6.52
C ASP A 48 -1.60 -10.77 -5.64
N ALA A 49 -0.71 -11.55 -6.24
CA ALA A 49 0.38 -12.21 -5.53
C ALA A 49 1.35 -11.19 -4.91
N ALA A 50 1.71 -10.13 -5.65
CA ALA A 50 2.53 -9.03 -5.15
C ALA A 50 1.85 -8.27 -4.01
N CYS A 51 0.54 -8.00 -4.12
CA CYS A 51 -0.23 -7.37 -3.04
C CYS A 51 -0.28 -8.25 -1.79
N ARG A 52 -0.45 -9.57 -1.95
CA ARG A 52 -0.38 -10.52 -0.82
C ARG A 52 1.00 -10.53 -0.19
N LEU A 53 2.07 -10.57 -0.99
CA LEU A 53 3.44 -10.51 -0.49
C LEU A 53 3.70 -9.20 0.30
N ALA A 54 3.20 -8.06 -0.21
CA ALA A 54 3.28 -6.79 0.50
C ALA A 54 2.59 -6.83 1.87
N GLN A 55 1.43 -7.51 1.96
CA GLN A 55 0.72 -7.71 3.23
C GLN A 55 1.52 -8.58 4.20
N GLU A 56 2.16 -9.66 3.74
CA GLU A 56 2.99 -10.52 4.59
C GLU A 56 4.24 -9.78 5.09
N ILE A 57 4.89 -9.00 4.23
CA ILE A 57 6.06 -8.17 4.62
C ILE A 57 5.66 -7.12 5.65
N ALA A 58 4.53 -6.44 5.44
CA ALA A 58 4.03 -5.46 6.39
C ALA A 58 3.59 -6.11 7.71
N ALA A 59 2.95 -7.28 7.67
CA ALA A 59 2.60 -8.05 8.87
C ALA A 59 3.85 -8.34 9.73
N LEU A 60 4.93 -8.78 9.08
CA LEU A 60 6.21 -9.01 9.75
C LEU A 60 6.81 -7.73 10.35
N GLY A 61 6.86 -6.65 9.59
CA GLY A 61 7.45 -5.39 10.04
C GLY A 61 6.72 -4.72 11.19
N PHE A 62 5.38 -4.82 11.18
CA PHE A 62 4.53 -4.20 12.16
C PHE A 62 4.12 -5.16 13.27
N ASP A 63 4.56 -6.42 13.29
CA ASP A 63 4.13 -7.42 14.27
C ASP A 63 2.61 -7.46 14.42
N VAL A 64 1.92 -7.58 13.30
CA VAL A 64 0.45 -7.63 13.21
C VAL A 64 0.06 -8.87 12.42
N PRO A 65 -0.92 -9.68 12.88
CA PRO A 65 -1.42 -10.79 12.09
C PRO A 65 -1.90 -10.33 10.71
N VAL A 66 -1.46 -10.99 9.63
CA VAL A 66 -1.85 -10.60 8.26
C VAL A 66 -3.37 -10.58 8.05
N ALA A 67 -4.11 -11.41 8.82
CA ALA A 67 -5.57 -11.39 8.84
C ALA A 67 -6.15 -10.03 9.25
N GLU A 68 -5.54 -9.33 10.21
CA GLU A 68 -5.95 -7.99 10.64
C GLU A 68 -5.65 -6.93 9.56
N ILE A 69 -4.61 -7.12 8.74
CA ILE A 69 -4.32 -6.26 7.58
C ILE A 69 -5.37 -6.46 6.48
N ARG A 70 -5.85 -7.69 6.28
CA ARG A 70 -6.86 -8.00 5.25
C ARG A 70 -8.27 -7.59 5.64
N ARG A 71 -8.57 -7.42 6.94
CA ARG A 71 -9.90 -7.00 7.40
C ARG A 71 -10.26 -5.59 6.89
N PRO A 72 -11.52 -5.35 6.52
CA PRO A 72 -11.98 -4.02 6.08
C PRO A 72 -12.29 -3.05 7.24
N SER A 73 -12.18 -3.47 8.50
CA SER A 73 -12.55 -2.66 9.67
C SER A 73 -11.55 -1.54 10.00
N ARG A 74 -12.02 -0.55 10.78
CA ARG A 74 -11.16 0.30 11.61
C ARG A 74 -10.53 -0.57 12.71
N ALA A 75 -9.58 -1.42 12.32
CA ALA A 75 -8.73 -2.12 13.28
C ALA A 75 -7.89 -1.10 14.06
N GLU A 76 -7.27 -1.55 15.16
CA GLU A 76 -6.30 -0.78 15.94
C GLU A 76 -5.29 -0.04 15.05
N SER A 77 -4.81 1.12 15.52
CA SER A 77 -3.93 2.02 14.73
C SER A 77 -2.78 1.29 14.04
N ARG A 78 -2.21 0.27 14.69
CA ARG A 78 -1.08 -0.51 14.20
C ARG A 78 -1.41 -1.38 12.99
N ALA A 79 -2.59 -2.00 12.95
CA ALA A 79 -3.05 -2.78 11.79
C ALA A 79 -3.43 -1.87 10.61
N CYS A 80 -3.93 -0.66 10.90
CA CYS A 80 -4.13 0.38 9.89
C CYS A 80 -2.81 0.78 9.25
N ASP A 81 -1.80 1.06 10.07
CA ASP A 81 -0.46 1.43 9.61
C ASP A 81 0.21 0.34 8.78
N ALA A 82 0.12 -0.92 9.23
CA ALA A 82 0.62 -2.06 8.49
C ALA A 82 -0.08 -2.20 7.11
N ARG A 83 -1.40 -1.97 7.05
CA ARG A 83 -2.14 -1.97 5.79
C ARG A 83 -1.71 -0.84 4.86
N HIS A 84 -1.48 0.36 5.39
CA HIS A 84 -0.96 1.47 4.59
C HIS A 84 0.44 1.17 4.06
N ALA A 85 1.32 0.59 4.88
CA ALA A 85 2.65 0.14 4.45
C ALA A 85 2.57 -0.95 3.38
N ALA A 86 1.63 -1.88 3.46
CA ALA A 86 1.42 -2.88 2.40
C ALA A 86 0.99 -2.24 1.08
N MET A 87 0.07 -1.28 1.11
CA MET A 87 -0.35 -0.51 -0.09
C MET A 87 0.82 0.30 -0.68
N TYR A 88 1.65 0.86 0.21
CA TYR A 88 2.85 1.57 -0.15
C TYR A 88 3.84 0.69 -0.91
N LEU A 89 4.26 -0.44 -0.32
CA LEU A 89 5.18 -1.40 -0.94
C LEU A 89 4.63 -1.95 -2.27
N ALA A 90 3.32 -2.22 -2.34
CA ALA A 90 2.66 -2.64 -3.58
C ALA A 90 2.85 -1.62 -4.71
N ASN A 91 2.78 -0.33 -4.41
CA ASN A 91 2.95 0.71 -5.41
C ASN A 91 4.42 1.03 -5.69
N THR A 92 5.23 1.30 -4.65
CA THR A 92 6.59 1.81 -4.82
C THR A 92 7.61 0.73 -5.15
N THR A 93 7.47 -0.45 -4.56
CA THR A 93 8.43 -1.55 -4.74
C THR A 93 7.98 -2.51 -5.83
N PHE A 94 6.71 -2.92 -5.83
CA PHE A 94 6.18 -3.87 -6.81
C PHE A 94 5.59 -3.22 -8.07
N GLY A 95 5.52 -1.88 -8.12
CA GLY A 95 5.07 -1.15 -9.32
C GLY A 95 3.59 -1.33 -9.66
N ILE A 96 2.76 -1.79 -8.72
CA ILE A 96 1.34 -2.06 -8.97
C ILE A 96 0.55 -0.74 -8.99
N SER A 97 -0.35 -0.59 -9.96
CA SER A 97 -1.18 0.61 -10.10
C SER A 97 -2.19 0.75 -8.95
N LEU A 98 -2.52 1.99 -8.57
CA LEU A 98 -3.48 2.26 -7.49
C LEU A 98 -4.85 1.61 -7.73
N THR A 99 -5.29 1.51 -8.98
CA THR A 99 -6.55 0.85 -9.35
C THR A 99 -6.48 -0.63 -9.06
N ARG A 100 -5.39 -1.31 -9.46
CA ARG A 100 -5.22 -2.75 -9.21
C ARG A 100 -5.02 -3.05 -7.73
N ILE A 101 -4.27 -2.22 -7.00
CA ILE A 101 -4.17 -2.29 -5.54
C ILE A 101 -5.57 -2.15 -4.92
N GLY A 102 -6.38 -1.20 -5.40
CA GLY A 102 -7.75 -1.01 -4.96
C GLY A 102 -8.58 -2.30 -5.12
N THR A 103 -8.52 -2.94 -6.28
CA THR A 103 -9.15 -4.25 -6.52
C THR A 103 -8.64 -5.32 -5.54
N ALA A 104 -7.32 -5.46 -5.39
CA ALA A 104 -6.70 -6.48 -4.54
C ALA A 104 -6.98 -6.29 -3.03
N PHE A 105 -7.16 -5.05 -2.59
CA PHE A 105 -7.44 -4.70 -1.18
C PHE A 105 -8.93 -4.46 -0.91
N GLY A 106 -9.79 -4.52 -1.93
CA GLY A 106 -11.22 -4.22 -1.82
C GLY A 106 -11.50 -2.77 -1.40
N ARG A 107 -10.72 -1.80 -1.92
CA ARG A 107 -10.76 -0.39 -1.54
C ARG A 107 -10.74 0.54 -2.74
N GLU A 108 -11.31 1.73 -2.58
CA GLU A 108 -11.29 2.75 -3.62
C GLU A 108 -9.87 3.26 -3.87
N ARG A 109 -9.57 3.59 -5.14
CA ARG A 109 -8.29 4.17 -5.57
C ARG A 109 -7.86 5.38 -4.73
N THR A 110 -8.80 6.24 -4.35
CA THR A 110 -8.57 7.43 -3.50
C THR A 110 -8.12 7.05 -2.09
N SER A 111 -8.67 5.97 -1.53
CA SER A 111 -8.25 5.43 -0.24
C SER A 111 -6.82 4.90 -0.28
N ILE A 112 -6.41 4.27 -1.39
CA ILE A 112 -5.03 3.81 -1.59
C ILE A 112 -4.08 5.02 -1.68
N ALA A 113 -4.43 6.03 -2.48
CA ALA A 113 -3.64 7.24 -2.62
C ALA A 113 -3.47 7.97 -1.28
N HIS A 114 -4.54 8.05 -0.49
CA HIS A 114 -4.50 8.60 0.87
C HIS A 114 -3.58 7.79 1.80
N ALA A 115 -3.65 6.46 1.76
CA ALA A 115 -2.77 5.60 2.55
C ALA A 115 -1.29 5.80 2.22
N ILE A 116 -0.95 5.85 0.94
CA ILE A 116 0.43 6.09 0.46
C ILE A 116 0.92 7.45 0.93
N ARG A 117 0.10 8.50 0.77
CA ARG A 117 0.43 9.84 1.28
C ARG A 117 0.72 9.81 2.78
N ARG A 118 -0.10 9.11 3.55
CA ARG A 118 0.07 9.02 5.01
C ARG A 118 1.37 8.32 5.41
N VAL A 119 1.83 7.34 4.62
CA VAL A 119 3.13 6.68 4.82
C VAL A 119 4.27 7.64 4.50
N GLU A 120 4.19 8.35 3.38
CA GLU A 120 5.18 9.36 2.98
C GLU A 120 5.30 10.48 4.03
N ASP A 121 4.19 11.02 4.52
CA ASP A 121 4.19 12.05 5.58
C ASP A 121 4.82 11.53 6.89
N ARG A 122 4.86 10.21 7.11
CA ARG A 122 5.49 9.61 8.29
C ARG A 122 6.98 9.34 8.13
N ARG A 123 7.53 9.42 6.92
CA ARG A 123 8.98 9.26 6.70
C ARG A 123 9.80 10.40 7.29
N ASP A 124 9.16 11.50 7.69
CA ASP A 124 9.81 12.57 8.47
C ASP A 124 10.26 12.07 9.86
N ASP A 125 9.68 10.98 10.39
CA ASP A 125 10.16 10.33 11.61
C ASP A 125 11.26 9.30 11.27
N ALA A 126 12.44 9.49 11.86
CA ALA A 126 13.63 8.68 11.55
C ALA A 126 13.44 7.18 11.86
N ALA A 127 12.73 6.84 12.94
CA ALA A 127 12.48 5.45 13.31
C ALA A 127 11.51 4.78 12.31
N CYS A 128 10.46 5.50 11.92
CA CYS A 128 9.51 5.06 10.92
C CYS A 128 10.17 4.92 9.55
N ASN A 129 11.00 5.87 9.13
CA ASN A 129 11.72 5.81 7.85
C ASN A 129 12.65 4.60 7.79
N LEU A 130 13.46 4.37 8.83
CA LEU A 130 14.36 3.22 8.90
C LEU A 130 13.60 1.89 8.83
N MET A 131 12.43 1.80 9.47
CA MET A 131 11.59 0.61 9.39
C MET A 131 11.06 0.40 7.96
N LEU A 132 10.57 1.45 7.30
CA LEU A 132 10.08 1.36 5.92
C LEU A 132 11.20 0.96 4.94
N GLU A 133 12.38 1.55 5.06
CA GLU A 133 13.56 1.18 4.25
C GLU A 133 13.90 -0.31 4.38
N ARG A 134 13.82 -0.88 5.59
CA ARG A 134 14.04 -2.33 5.80
C ARG A 134 12.98 -3.18 5.10
N LEU A 135 11.72 -2.75 5.11
CA LEU A 135 10.64 -3.47 4.43
C LEU A 135 10.76 -3.39 2.91
N GLU A 136 11.16 -2.24 2.38
CA GLU A 136 11.48 -2.07 0.95
C GLU A 136 12.64 -2.96 0.53
N ALA A 137 13.73 -2.98 1.30
CA ALA A 137 14.87 -3.85 1.05
C ALA A 137 14.48 -5.34 1.07
N LEU A 138 13.62 -5.75 2.00
CA LEU A 138 13.10 -7.11 2.08
C LEU A 138 12.25 -7.46 0.85
N ALA A 139 11.35 -6.56 0.43
CA ALA A 139 10.52 -6.73 -0.76
C ALA A 139 11.35 -6.86 -2.04
N ILE A 140 12.36 -6.01 -2.23
CA ILE A 140 13.30 -6.10 -3.36
C ILE A 140 14.06 -7.43 -3.34
N THR A 141 14.52 -7.86 -2.17
CA THR A 141 15.22 -9.14 -1.99
C THR A 141 14.31 -10.32 -2.33
N ALA A 142 13.04 -10.26 -1.94
CA ALA A 142 12.06 -11.29 -2.27
C ALA A 142 11.85 -11.41 -3.79
N CYS A 143 11.71 -10.29 -4.51
CA CYS A 143 11.63 -10.30 -5.98
C CYS A 143 12.84 -11.02 -6.60
N ARG A 144 14.06 -10.64 -6.19
CA ARG A 144 15.30 -11.27 -6.70
C ARG A 144 15.36 -12.77 -6.39
N ALA A 145 14.90 -13.19 -5.22
CA ALA A 145 14.87 -14.60 -4.83
C ALA A 145 13.86 -15.43 -5.66
N ILE A 146 12.77 -14.80 -6.09
CA ILE A 146 11.78 -15.40 -6.98
C ILE A 146 12.36 -15.51 -8.40
N ASP A 147 12.97 -14.44 -8.91
CA ASP A 147 13.56 -14.40 -10.26
C ASP A 147 14.68 -15.43 -10.44
N THR A 148 15.50 -15.63 -9.40
CA THR A 148 16.56 -16.66 -9.39
C THR A 148 16.05 -18.09 -9.23
N GLY A 149 14.73 -18.28 -9.02
CA GLY A 149 14.11 -19.58 -8.81
C GLY A 149 14.48 -20.26 -7.49
N ILE A 150 15.19 -19.57 -6.58
CA ILE A 150 15.60 -20.11 -5.28
C ILE A 150 14.37 -20.38 -4.40
N ALA A 151 13.39 -19.47 -4.42
CA ALA A 151 12.15 -19.63 -3.65
C ALA A 151 11.38 -20.91 -4.04
N VAL A 152 11.34 -21.25 -5.32
CA VAL A 152 10.69 -22.47 -5.83
C VAL A 152 11.42 -23.73 -5.35
N LYS A 153 12.76 -23.71 -5.35
CA LYS A 153 13.62 -24.81 -4.87
C LYS A 153 13.50 -25.04 -3.36
N LEU A 154 13.36 -23.98 -2.57
CA LEU A 154 13.13 -24.09 -1.13
C LEU A 154 11.73 -24.66 -0.84
N SER A 155 10.71 -24.16 -1.55
CA SER A 155 9.32 -24.63 -1.39
C SER A 155 9.15 -26.12 -1.69
N SER A 156 9.84 -26.66 -2.70
CA SER A 156 9.81 -28.09 -3.02
C SER A 156 10.58 -28.95 -2.01
N LYS A 157 11.60 -28.39 -1.37
CA LYS A 157 12.38 -29.07 -0.32
C LYS A 157 11.66 -29.10 1.03
N VAL A 158 10.91 -28.04 1.37
CA VAL A 158 10.12 -27.95 2.61
C VAL A 158 8.88 -28.87 2.59
N ARG A 159 8.35 -29.19 1.40
CA ARG A 159 7.21 -30.12 1.24
C ARG A 159 7.57 -31.61 1.30
N ARG A 160 8.82 -31.97 1.58
CA ARG A 160 9.30 -33.36 1.75
C ARG A 160 9.76 -33.57 3.17
#